data_AF-A0A7C3NCL6-F1
#
_entry.id   AF-A0A7C3NCL6-F1
#
_cell.length_a   1.000
_cell.length_b   1.000
_cell.length_c   1.000
_cell.angle_alpha   90.00
_cell.angle_beta   90.00
_cell.angle_gamma   90.00
#
_symmetry.space_group_name_H-M   'P 1'
#
loop_
_entity.id
_entity.type
_entity.pdbx_description
1 polymer ?
#
loop_
_entity_poly.entity_id
_entity_poly.type
_entity_poly.pdbx_seq_one_letter_code
_entity_poly.pdbx_strand_id
1 'polypeptide(L)'
;MNHSVQSTVAAVYDYWNTHPLGLQYMTDQSLTVGSPKFFTHIRPWMNPYKFPWIMARIERESTLLKGKHLLEIGCGLGYDSLEFLKRGVRVTATDLTPNAVNL
;
A
#
# COMPACT_ATOMS: atom_id res chain seq x y z
N MET A 1 -17.22 19.85 -13.75
CA MET A 1 -16.58 18.63 -14.30
C MET A 1 -17.61 17.92 -15.17
N ASN A 2 -17.20 17.27 -16.25
CA ASN A 2 -18.09 16.51 -17.13
C ASN A 2 -18.77 15.38 -16.33
N HIS A 3 -20.09 15.17 -16.50
CA HIS A 3 -20.85 14.14 -15.76
C HIS A 3 -20.22 12.74 -15.93
N SER A 4 -19.69 12.43 -17.11
CA SER A 4 -18.99 11.18 -17.37
C SER A 4 -17.75 11.00 -16.48
N VAL A 5 -16.96 12.06 -16.29
CA VAL A 5 -15.76 12.03 -15.45
C VAL A 5 -16.16 11.79 -13.99
N GLN A 6 -17.22 12.44 -13.50
CA GLN A 6 -17.67 12.23 -12.13
C GLN A 6 -18.13 10.78 -11.89
N SER A 7 -18.89 10.21 -12.82
CA SER A 7 -19.30 8.79 -12.72
C SER A 7 -18.12 7.83 -12.76
N THR A 8 -17.10 8.11 -13.59
CA THR A 8 -15.89 7.28 -13.65
C THR A 8 -15.09 7.37 -12.36
N VAL A 9 -14.90 8.57 -11.79
CA VAL A 9 -14.17 8.75 -10.53
C VAL A 9 -14.86 8.02 -9.38
N ALA A 10 -16.18 8.10 -9.28
CA ALA A 10 -16.95 7.37 -8.27
C ALA A 10 -16.79 5.85 -8.42
N ALA A 11 -16.93 5.33 -9.65
CA ALA A 11 -16.77 3.89 -9.91
C ALA A 11 -15.35 3.39 -9.58
N VAL A 12 -14.32 4.18 -9.87
CA VAL A 12 -12.93 3.86 -9.52
C VAL A 12 -12.73 3.84 -8.00
N TYR A 13 -13.30 4.83 -7.29
CA TYR A 13 -13.26 4.87 -5.83
C TYR A 13 -13.92 3.63 -5.22
N ASP A 14 -15.14 3.29 -5.67
CA ASP A 14 -15.89 2.13 -5.16
C ASP A 14 -15.15 0.81 -5.42
N TYR A 15 -14.54 0.68 -6.62
CA TYR A 15 -13.73 -0.48 -6.96
C TYR A 15 -12.55 -0.65 -5.99
N TRP A 16 -11.75 0.40 -5.78
CA TRP A 16 -10.59 0.31 -4.89
C TRP A 16 -10.96 0.15 -3.42
N ASN A 17 -12.09 0.73 -3.00
CA ASN A 17 -12.56 0.60 -1.62
C ASN A 17 -13.05 -0.83 -1.31
N THR A 18 -13.50 -1.57 -2.33
CA THR A 18 -13.90 -2.98 -2.20
C THR A 18 -12.78 -3.97 -2.51
N HIS A 19 -11.73 -3.54 -3.21
CA HIS A 19 -10.59 -4.37 -3.61
C HIS A 19 -9.24 -3.78 -3.18
N PRO A 20 -9.00 -3.52 -1.89
CA PRO A 20 -7.71 -3.04 -1.42
C PRO A 20 -6.58 -4.00 -1.80
N LEU A 21 -5.42 -3.43 -2.15
CA LEU A 21 -4.25 -4.17 -2.59
C LEU A 21 -3.85 -5.20 -1.53
N GLY A 22 -3.76 -6.48 -1.90
CA GLY A 22 -3.47 -7.58 -0.99
C GLY A 22 -4.53 -8.66 -1.06
N LEU A 23 -5.80 -8.28 -1.17
CA LEU A 23 -6.91 -9.24 -1.21
C LEU A 23 -6.84 -10.18 -2.41
N GLN A 24 -6.34 -9.72 -3.55
CA GLN A 24 -6.16 -10.56 -4.75
C GLN A 24 -5.14 -11.69 -4.57
N TYR A 25 -4.32 -11.64 -3.52
CA TYR A 25 -3.33 -12.66 -3.19
C TYR A 25 -3.78 -13.58 -2.04
N MET A 26 -4.98 -13.36 -1.50
CA MET A 26 -5.54 -14.18 -0.44
C MET A 26 -6.05 -15.51 -1.01
N THR A 27 -5.19 -16.51 -1.02
CA THR A 27 -5.53 -17.88 -1.44
C THR A 27 -6.23 -18.71 -0.36
N ASP A 28 -6.06 -18.37 0.94
CA ASP A 28 -6.77 -19.01 2.05
C ASP A 28 -7.93 -18.13 2.53
N GLN A 29 -9.14 -18.52 2.17
CA GLN A 29 -10.37 -17.78 2.49
C GLN A 29 -10.82 -17.96 3.95
N SER A 30 -10.19 -18.85 4.72
CA SER A 30 -10.49 -19.02 6.15
C SER A 30 -9.85 -17.94 7.03
N LEU A 31 -8.90 -17.16 6.49
CA LEU A 31 -8.21 -16.11 7.22
C LEU A 31 -9.10 -14.88 7.38
N THR A 32 -9.11 -14.32 8.60
CA THR A 32 -9.69 -13.00 8.84
C THR A 32 -8.81 -11.94 8.20
N VAL A 33 -9.36 -11.22 7.22
CA VAL A 33 -8.74 -10.04 6.60
C VAL A 33 -8.34 -9.04 7.68
N GLY A 34 -7.12 -8.48 7.57
CA GLY A 34 -6.55 -7.58 8.57
C GLY A 34 -5.88 -8.27 9.77
N SER A 35 -6.00 -9.59 9.91
CA SER A 35 -5.28 -10.30 10.99
C SER A 35 -3.77 -10.39 10.72
N PRO A 36 -2.93 -10.60 11.75
CA PRO A 36 -1.51 -10.89 11.56
C PRO A 36 -1.26 -12.08 10.63
N LYS A 37 -2.13 -13.10 10.66
CA LYS A 37 -2.06 -14.26 9.76
C LYS A 37 -2.36 -13.87 8.32
N PHE A 38 -3.34 -13.01 8.08
CA PHE A 38 -3.59 -12.42 6.76
C PHE A 38 -2.36 -11.68 6.22
N PHE A 39 -1.75 -10.79 7.00
CA PHE A 39 -0.54 -10.07 6.58
C PHE A 39 0.66 -10.97 6.30
N THR A 40 0.77 -12.07 7.06
CA THR A 40 1.79 -13.10 6.84
C THR A 40 1.53 -13.85 5.54
N HIS A 41 0.26 -14.21 5.29
CA HIS A 41 -0.18 -14.96 4.10
C HIS A 41 0.09 -14.22 2.80
N ILE A 42 -0.21 -12.91 2.75
CA ILE A 42 -0.03 -12.11 1.52
C ILE A 42 1.42 -11.60 1.35
N ARG A 43 2.27 -11.70 2.38
CA ARG A 43 3.64 -11.16 2.39
C ARG A 43 4.49 -11.58 1.18
N PRO A 44 4.44 -12.83 0.67
CA PRO A 44 5.23 -13.24 -0.49
C PRO A 44 4.95 -12.46 -1.77
N TRP A 45 3.81 -11.76 -1.85
CA TRP A 45 3.41 -10.94 -3.00
C TRP A 45 3.67 -9.45 -2.79
N MET A 46 4.20 -9.09 -1.63
CA MET A 46 4.47 -7.71 -1.19
C MET A 46 5.97 -7.50 -1.05
N ASN A 47 6.42 -6.35 -0.55
CA ASN A 47 7.84 -6.14 -0.31
C ASN A 47 8.40 -7.17 0.69
N PRO A 48 9.58 -7.75 0.39
CA PRO A 48 10.55 -7.34 -0.64
C PRO A 48 10.36 -7.95 -2.05
N TYR A 49 9.33 -8.76 -2.29
CA TYR A 49 9.19 -9.63 -3.46
C TYR A 49 8.35 -9.03 -4.60
N LYS A 50 7.54 -8.00 -4.32
CA LYS A 50 6.60 -7.39 -5.27
C LYS A 50 7.24 -6.99 -6.60
N PHE A 51 8.44 -6.38 -6.55
CA PHE A 51 9.21 -6.02 -7.73
C PHE A 51 10.71 -6.30 -7.50
N PRO A 52 11.46 -6.81 -8.50
CA PRO A 52 12.88 -7.12 -8.33
C PRO A 52 13.76 -5.92 -7.91
N TRP A 53 13.33 -4.70 -8.24
CA TRP A 53 14.10 -3.47 -8.04
C TRP A 53 13.64 -2.62 -6.85
N ILE A 54 12.50 -2.93 -6.22
CA ILE A 54 11.87 -2.02 -5.24
C ILE A 54 12.75 -1.80 -4.01
N MET A 55 13.37 -2.86 -3.49
CA MET A 55 14.21 -2.75 -2.29
C MET A 55 15.48 -1.95 -2.54
N ALA A 56 16.10 -2.11 -3.72
CA ALA A 56 17.26 -1.31 -4.10
C ALA A 56 16.90 0.18 -4.22
N ARG A 57 15.71 0.48 -4.74
CA ARG A 57 15.19 1.84 -4.77
C ARG A 57 14.94 2.38 -3.36
N ILE A 58 14.20 1.65 -2.52
CA ILE A 58 13.92 2.07 -1.13
C ILE A 58 15.22 2.33 -0.36
N GLU A 59 16.23 1.48 -0.51
CA GLU A 59 17.53 1.66 0.13
C GLU A 59 18.19 2.98 -0.29
N ARG A 60 18.29 3.23 -1.61
CA ARG A 60 18.86 4.45 -2.16
C ARG A 60 18.10 5.70 -1.71
N GLU A 61 16.77 5.71 -1.87
CA GLU A 61 15.95 6.87 -1.51
C GLU A 61 15.96 7.13 -0.01
N SER A 62 15.96 6.08 0.83
CA SER A 62 15.93 6.25 2.28
C SER A 62 17.15 7.00 2.80
N THR A 63 18.32 6.78 2.19
CA THR A 63 19.56 7.48 2.54
C THR A 63 19.43 8.98 2.23
N LEU A 64 18.82 9.33 1.09
CA LEU A 64 18.59 10.72 0.67
C LEU A 64 17.50 11.42 1.51
N LEU A 65 16.57 10.64 2.06
CA LEU A 65 15.42 11.11 2.83
C LEU A 65 15.65 11.14 4.34
N LYS A 66 16.82 10.73 4.85
CA LYS A 66 17.15 10.86 6.28
C LYS A 66 17.02 12.31 6.75
N GLY A 67 16.31 12.52 7.85
CA GLY A 67 16.00 13.85 8.39
C GLY A 67 14.98 14.66 7.58
N LYS A 68 14.42 14.09 6.50
CA LYS A 68 13.32 14.67 5.71
C LYS A 68 12.00 13.97 6.03
N HIS A 69 10.94 14.44 5.38
CA HIS A 69 9.60 13.86 5.49
C HIS A 69 9.14 13.41 4.09
N LEU A 70 8.89 12.11 3.94
CA LEU A 70 8.34 11.51 2.73
C LEU A 70 6.81 11.57 2.73
N LEU A 71 6.20 12.00 1.63
CA LEU A 71 4.79 11.80 1.33
C LEU A 71 4.62 10.65 0.34
N GLU A 72 3.94 9.59 0.75
CA GLU A 72 3.52 8.49 -0.12
C GLU A 72 2.04 8.66 -0.51
N ILE A 73 1.74 8.62 -1.80
CA ILE A 73 0.37 8.69 -2.35
C ILE A 73 0.06 7.35 -3.01
N GLY A 74 -1.02 6.69 -2.56
CA GLY A 74 -1.38 5.33 -2.96
C GLY A 74 -0.65 4.27 -2.13
N CYS A 75 -0.65 4.41 -0.81
CA CYS A 75 0.14 3.56 0.08
C CYS A 75 -0.39 2.13 0.24
N GLY A 76 -1.65 1.87 -0.11
CA GLY A 76 -2.32 0.60 0.21
C GLY A 76 -2.10 0.22 1.68
N LEU A 77 -1.75 -1.04 1.91
CA LEU A 77 -1.43 -1.61 3.23
C LEU A 77 -0.10 -1.11 3.85
N GLY A 78 0.59 -0.16 3.21
CA GLY A 78 1.77 0.50 3.78
C GLY A 78 3.07 -0.31 3.74
N TYR A 79 3.21 -1.29 2.85
CA TYR A 79 4.44 -2.10 2.75
C TYR A 79 5.69 -1.28 2.37
N ASP A 80 5.56 -0.30 1.49
CA ASP A 80 6.67 0.58 1.10
C ASP A 80 6.98 1.56 2.24
N SER A 81 5.95 2.25 2.77
CA SER A 81 6.00 3.06 3.99
C SER A 81 6.74 2.37 5.14
N LEU A 82 6.41 1.12 5.45
CA LEU A 82 7.04 0.36 6.52
C LEU A 82 8.55 0.20 6.29
N GLU A 83 8.97 -0.06 5.06
CA GLU A 83 10.38 -0.22 4.71
C GLU A 83 11.16 1.11 4.81
N PHE A 84 10.52 2.25 4.51
CA PHE A 84 11.09 3.57 4.77
C PHE A 84 11.17 3.91 6.26
N LEU A 85 10.12 3.60 7.04
CA LEU A 85 10.09 3.82 8.48
C LEU A 85 11.19 3.04 9.20
N LYS A 86 11.43 1.77 8.82
CA LYS A 86 12.53 0.94 9.33
C LYS A 86 13.92 1.56 9.09
N ARG A 87 14.06 2.43 8.09
CA ARG A 87 15.31 3.11 7.72
C ARG A 87 15.42 4.52 8.31
N GLY A 88 14.52 4.87 9.23
CA GLY A 88 14.53 6.15 9.94
C GLY A 88 14.00 7.33 9.12
N VAL A 89 13.26 7.06 8.03
CA VAL A 89 12.57 8.10 7.26
C VAL A 89 11.22 8.38 7.92
N ARG A 90 10.91 9.65 8.15
CA ARG A 90 9.56 10.06 8.56
C ARG A 90 8.63 10.00 7.36
N VAL A 91 7.49 9.32 7.50
CA VAL A 91 6.54 9.11 6.40
C VAL A 91 5.16 9.65 6.77
N THR A 92 4.52 10.36 5.84
CA THR A 92 3.06 10.53 5.78
C THR A 92 2.58 9.75 4.56
N ALA A 93 1.58 8.89 4.76
CA ALA A 93 1.05 8.03 3.73
C ALA A 93 -0.44 8.33 3.56
N THR A 94 -0.90 8.38 2.32
CA THR A 94 -2.31 8.55 1.98
C THR A 94 -2.68 7.55 0.89
N ASP A 95 -3.94 7.13 0.91
CA ASP A 95 -4.54 6.36 -0.16
C ASP A 95 -5.86 7.01 -0.57
N LEU A 96 -6.41 6.59 -1.71
CA LEU A 96 -7.68 7.07 -2.22
C LEU A 96 -8.84 6.66 -1.31
N THR A 97 -8.76 5.47 -0.69
CA THR A 97 -9.92 4.84 -0.03
C THR A 97 -9.61 4.47 1.44
N PRO A 98 -10.57 4.61 2.37
CA PRO A 98 -10.38 4.25 3.78
C PRO A 98 -9.99 2.78 3.97
N ASN A 99 -10.56 1.87 3.18
CA ASN A 99 -10.26 0.43 3.31
C ASN A 99 -8.84 0.07 2.87
N ALA A 100 -8.13 0.95 2.15
CA ALA A 100 -6.71 0.72 1.87
C ALA A 100 -5.85 0.85 3.15
N VAL A 101 -6.27 1.67 4.13
CA VAL A 101 -5.48 2.01 5.33
C VAL A 101 -6.04 1.44 6.64
N ASN A 102 -7.34 1.12 6.70
CA ASN A 102 -8.01 0.65 7.91
C ASN A 102 -7.99 -0.87 8.11
N LEU A 103 -7.34 -1.61 7.20
CA LEU A 103 -7.25 -3.07 7.22
C LEU A 103 -6.39 -3.61 8.36
#